data_AF-A0A7V1W166-F1
#
_entry.id   AF-A0A7V1W166-F1
#
_cell.length_a   1.000
_cell.length_b   1.000
_cell.length_c   1.000
_cell.angle_alpha   90.00
_cell.angle_beta   90.00
_cell.angle_gamma   90.00
#
_symmetry.space_group_name_H-M   'P 1'
#
loop_
_entity.id
_entity.type
_entity.pdbx_description
1 polymer ?
#
loop_
_entity_poly.entity_id
_entity_poly.type
_entity_poly.pdbx_seq_one_letter_code
_entity_poly.pdbx_strand_id
1 'polypeptide(L)'
;MLMSDFLDGLRRRARGTMLETADVTFHTVADGRVLASLPFRPELAQLTGLFHAGALLTLADSAATVACLYAVDPTGADPGAAFPVAVQISANLIGNVGAGTVTAEANLVHRGRTTMVVETTVRDERGRLLLLVTSTHLVLGPRT
;
A
#
# COMPACT_ATOMS: atom_id res chain seq x y z
N MET A 1 -5.51 -12.50 16.79
CA MET A 1 -4.58 -11.83 17.72
C MET A 1 -3.45 -11.17 16.93
N LEU A 2 -2.64 -11.90 16.15
CA LEU A 2 -1.54 -11.29 15.37
C LEU A 2 -1.95 -10.18 14.38
N MET A 3 -3.03 -10.33 13.59
CA MET A 3 -3.43 -9.33 12.59
C MET A 3 -3.89 -8.00 13.20
N SER A 4 -4.72 -8.03 14.24
CA SER A 4 -5.21 -6.81 14.90
C SER A 4 -4.06 -5.99 15.48
N ASP A 5 -3.13 -6.68 16.14
CA ASP A 5 -2.01 -6.05 16.83
C ASP A 5 -1.04 -5.42 15.81
N PHE A 6 -0.81 -6.10 14.69
CA PHE A 6 -0.03 -5.58 13.56
C PHE A 6 -0.66 -4.32 12.96
N LEU A 7 -1.96 -4.35 12.67
CA LEU A 7 -2.70 -3.20 12.13
C LEU A 7 -2.71 -2.01 13.11
N ASP A 8 -2.85 -2.26 14.41
CA ASP A 8 -2.78 -1.22 15.42
C ASP A 8 -1.37 -0.62 15.54
N GLY A 9 -0.34 -1.45 15.37
CA GLY A 9 1.05 -1.00 15.22
C GLY A 9 1.23 -0.06 14.03
N LEU A 10 0.72 -0.45 12.85
CA LEU A 10 0.76 0.38 11.64
C LEU A 10 0.03 1.71 11.85
N ARG A 11 -1.17 1.69 12.43
CA ARG A 11 -1.95 2.91 12.71
C ARG A 11 -1.20 3.88 13.61
N ARG A 12 -0.50 3.38 14.63
CA ARG A 12 0.35 4.24 15.49
C ARG A 12 1.50 4.87 14.70
N ARG A 13 2.14 4.11 13.81
CA ARG A 13 3.28 4.57 13.00
C ARG A 13 2.88 5.47 11.83
N ALA A 14 1.64 5.38 11.37
CA ALA A 14 1.10 6.20 10.29
C ALA A 14 0.87 7.66 10.70
N ARG A 15 0.72 7.94 12.00
CA ARG A 15 0.49 9.30 12.52
C ARG A 15 1.62 10.25 12.12
N GLY A 16 1.27 11.43 11.64
CA GLY A 16 2.19 12.45 11.16
C GLY A 16 2.89 12.12 9.84
N THR A 17 2.47 11.06 9.14
CA THR A 17 3.06 10.63 7.86
C THR A 17 2.13 10.88 6.68
N MET A 18 2.61 10.61 5.47
CA MET A 18 1.80 10.66 4.25
C MET A 18 0.56 9.75 4.32
N LEU A 19 0.62 8.62 5.04
CA LEU A 19 -0.50 7.69 5.18
C LEU A 19 -1.69 8.34 5.91
N GLU A 20 -1.41 9.03 7.02
CA GLU A 20 -2.44 9.78 7.76
C GLU A 20 -2.91 10.99 6.96
N THR A 21 -1.99 11.74 6.33
CA THR A 21 -2.35 12.90 5.49
C THR A 21 -3.27 12.51 4.34
N ALA A 22 -3.07 11.35 3.72
CA ALA A 22 -3.89 10.85 2.64
C ALA A 22 -5.21 10.22 3.13
N ASP A 23 -5.29 9.77 4.38
CA ASP A 23 -6.40 8.98 4.96
C ASP A 23 -6.43 7.53 4.44
N VAL A 24 -5.26 6.90 4.35
CA VAL A 24 -5.14 5.48 3.98
C VAL A 24 -5.56 4.59 5.16
N THR A 25 -6.50 3.69 4.92
CA THR A 25 -6.93 2.68 5.90
C THR A 25 -6.55 1.28 5.45
N PHE A 26 -5.85 0.52 6.30
CA PHE A 26 -5.58 -0.91 6.09
C PHE A 26 -6.68 -1.75 6.75
N HIS A 27 -7.29 -2.66 6.00
CA HIS A 27 -8.43 -3.48 6.43
C HIS A 27 -8.02 -4.89 6.83
N THR A 28 -7.25 -5.54 5.96
CA THR A 28 -6.79 -6.91 6.17
C THR A 28 -5.36 -7.04 5.74
N VAL A 29 -4.59 -7.81 6.51
CA VAL A 29 -3.24 -8.22 6.17
C VAL A 29 -3.17 -9.72 6.41
N ALA A 30 -2.77 -10.45 5.39
CA ALA A 30 -2.54 -11.89 5.41
C ALA A 30 -1.24 -12.20 4.68
N ASP A 31 -0.79 -13.45 4.72
CA ASP A 31 0.46 -13.85 4.06
C ASP A 31 0.44 -13.50 2.57
N GLY A 32 1.25 -12.51 2.20
CA GLY A 32 1.34 -11.98 0.84
C GLY A 32 0.12 -11.20 0.32
N ARG A 33 -0.90 -10.89 1.13
CA ARG A 33 -2.10 -10.16 0.66
C ARG A 33 -2.53 -9.04 1.60
N VAL A 34 -2.77 -7.85 1.04
CA VAL A 34 -3.23 -6.68 1.79
C VAL A 34 -4.41 -6.03 1.09
N LEU A 35 -5.42 -5.66 1.87
CA LEU A 35 -6.50 -4.77 1.45
C LEU A 35 -6.39 -3.43 2.18
N ALA A 36 -6.39 -2.34 1.41
CA ALA A 36 -6.38 -0.99 1.94
C ALA A 36 -7.36 -0.11 1.14
N SER A 37 -7.80 1.01 1.70
CA SER A 37 -8.67 1.95 1.02
C SER A 37 -8.25 3.41 1.20
N LEU A 38 -8.71 4.24 0.29
CA LEU A 38 -8.53 5.69 0.29
C LEU A 38 -9.87 6.37 -0.08
N PRO A 39 -10.51 7.11 0.84
CA PRO A 39 -11.68 7.91 0.51
C PRO A 39 -11.28 9.12 -0.33
N PHE A 40 -12.12 9.48 -1.30
CA PHE A 40 -11.91 10.70 -2.09
C PHE A 40 -12.09 11.94 -1.24
N ARG A 41 -11.17 12.89 -1.40
CA ARG A 41 -11.26 14.25 -0.85
C ARG A 41 -10.76 15.26 -1.88
N PRO A 42 -11.28 16.50 -1.90
CA PRO A 42 -10.86 17.52 -2.88
C PRO A 42 -9.36 17.78 -2.91
N GLU A 43 -8.65 17.65 -1.79
CA GLU A 43 -7.20 17.85 -1.69
C GLU A 43 -6.39 16.75 -2.40
N LEU A 44 -7.02 15.60 -2.66
CA LEU A 44 -6.43 14.48 -3.41
C LEU A 44 -6.75 14.55 -4.91
N ALA A 45 -7.47 15.58 -5.35
CA ALA A 45 -7.90 15.71 -6.73
C ALA A 45 -6.80 16.28 -7.63
N GLN A 46 -6.82 15.87 -8.89
CA GLN A 46 -6.17 16.60 -9.98
C GLN A 46 -7.11 17.67 -10.57
N LEU A 47 -6.62 18.43 -11.54
CA LEU A 47 -7.27 19.66 -12.06
C LEU A 47 -8.71 19.48 -12.58
N THR A 48 -9.14 18.27 -12.92
CA THR A 48 -10.50 17.97 -13.39
C THR A 48 -11.44 17.46 -12.29
N GLY A 49 -11.03 17.48 -11.02
CA GLY A 49 -11.85 17.00 -9.89
C GLY A 49 -11.90 15.48 -9.73
N LEU A 50 -11.03 14.73 -10.42
CA LEU A 50 -10.84 13.28 -10.23
C LEU A 50 -9.61 13.03 -9.36
N PHE A 51 -9.37 11.82 -8.85
CA PHE A 51 -8.14 11.53 -8.10
C PHE A 51 -6.88 11.91 -8.88
N HIS A 52 -5.93 12.54 -8.19
CA HIS A 52 -4.57 12.67 -8.67
C HIS A 52 -3.93 11.29 -8.76
N ALA A 53 -3.18 11.01 -9.84
CA ALA A 53 -2.54 9.72 -10.05
C ALA A 53 -1.60 9.36 -8.88
N GLY A 54 -0.92 10.36 -8.33
CA GLY A 54 -0.09 10.21 -7.12
C GLY A 54 -0.86 9.71 -5.90
N ALA A 55 -2.12 10.10 -5.70
CA ALA A 55 -2.91 9.61 -4.57
C ALA A 55 -3.26 8.12 -4.71
N LEU A 56 -3.63 7.68 -5.92
CA LEU A 56 -3.85 6.26 -6.22
C LEU A 56 -2.56 5.44 -6.08
N LEU A 57 -1.44 5.99 -6.54
CA LEU A 57 -0.12 5.38 -6.38
C LEU A 57 0.30 5.28 -4.92
N THR A 58 0.05 6.32 -4.11
CA THR A 58 0.30 6.29 -2.66
C THR A 58 -0.47 5.16 -2.00
N LEU A 59 -1.75 4.99 -2.31
CA LEU A 59 -2.52 3.85 -1.79
C LEU A 59 -1.90 2.51 -2.22
N ALA A 60 -1.59 2.36 -3.52
CA ALA A 60 -1.09 1.10 -4.06
C ALA A 60 0.28 0.70 -3.50
N ASP A 61 1.21 1.65 -3.42
CA ASP A 61 2.57 1.46 -2.89
C ASP A 61 2.55 1.20 -1.38
N SER A 62 1.69 1.91 -0.65
CA SER A 62 1.48 1.68 0.79
C SER A 62 0.99 0.26 1.07
N ALA A 63 0.00 -0.22 0.32
CA ALA A 63 -0.50 -1.59 0.44
C ALA A 63 0.60 -2.62 0.11
N ALA A 64 1.41 -2.36 -0.92
CA ALA A 64 2.51 -3.24 -1.31
C ALA A 64 3.63 -3.30 -0.27
N THR A 65 4.03 -2.15 0.28
CA THR A 65 5.03 -2.07 1.34
C THR A 65 4.56 -2.81 2.59
N VAL A 66 3.28 -2.69 2.97
CA VAL A 66 2.71 -3.45 4.10
C VAL A 66 2.69 -4.95 3.82
N ALA A 67 2.41 -5.38 2.59
CA ALA A 67 2.48 -6.79 2.22
C ALA A 67 3.91 -7.35 2.40
N CYS A 68 4.93 -6.61 1.94
CA CYS A 68 6.33 -6.95 2.16
C CYS A 68 6.68 -6.97 3.65
N LEU A 69 6.23 -5.96 4.41
CA LEU A 69 6.55 -5.82 5.83
C LEU A 69 5.99 -7.00 6.64
N TYR A 70 4.72 -7.35 6.43
CA TYR A 70 4.08 -8.48 7.10
C TYR A 70 4.72 -9.81 6.71
N ALA A 71 5.15 -9.94 5.46
CA ALA A 71 5.87 -11.11 5.01
C ALA A 71 7.20 -11.27 5.79
N VAL A 72 7.95 -10.19 6.01
CA VAL A 72 9.22 -10.22 6.75
C VAL A 72 9.02 -10.43 8.25
N ASP A 73 8.13 -9.64 8.86
CA ASP A 73 7.86 -9.67 10.30
C ASP A 73 6.36 -9.53 10.58
N PRO A 74 5.64 -10.66 10.68
CA PRO A 74 4.21 -10.66 11.00
C PRO A 74 3.93 -10.31 12.47
N THR A 75 4.95 -10.26 13.33
CA THR A 75 4.77 -9.88 14.74
C THR A 75 4.63 -8.37 14.93
N GLY A 76 5.04 -7.58 13.94
CA GLY A 76 4.96 -6.13 13.99
C GLY A 76 5.95 -5.50 14.96
N ALA A 77 7.05 -6.19 15.29
CA ALA A 77 8.16 -5.59 16.01
C ALA A 77 8.76 -4.48 15.11
N ASP A 78 9.33 -3.44 15.72
CA ASP A 78 9.81 -2.26 15.01
C ASP A 78 10.71 -2.68 13.83
N PRO A 79 10.31 -2.45 12.56
CA PRO A 79 11.05 -2.97 11.42
C PRO A 79 12.45 -2.42 11.32
N GLY A 80 12.80 -1.34 12.05
CA GLY A 80 14.16 -0.82 12.16
C GLY A 80 14.89 -0.85 10.81
N ALA A 81 15.96 -1.64 10.73
CA ALA A 81 16.81 -1.78 9.55
C ALA A 81 16.20 -2.61 8.38
N ALA A 82 15.08 -3.30 8.58
CA ALA A 82 14.45 -4.22 7.62
C ALA A 82 13.17 -3.69 6.95
N PHE A 83 12.90 -2.38 7.04
CA PHE A 83 11.76 -1.77 6.35
C PHE A 83 11.86 -1.99 4.82
N PRO A 84 10.82 -2.53 4.15
CA PRO A 84 10.83 -2.71 2.71
C PRO A 84 10.84 -1.35 1.99
N VAL A 85 11.86 -1.10 1.17
CA VAL A 85 11.97 0.16 0.41
C VAL A 85 11.64 -0.11 -1.05
N ALA A 86 10.60 0.54 -1.57
CA ALA A 86 10.30 0.50 -3.00
C ALA A 86 11.47 1.07 -3.82
N VAL A 87 12.00 0.30 -4.76
CA VAL A 87 13.09 0.70 -5.67
C VAL A 87 12.65 0.84 -7.11
N GLN A 88 11.49 0.29 -7.45
CA GLN A 88 10.90 0.40 -8.78
C GLN A 88 9.38 0.26 -8.66
N ILE A 89 8.65 1.14 -9.35
CA ILE A 89 7.20 1.10 -9.47
C ILE A 89 6.86 1.30 -10.96
N SER A 90 6.00 0.44 -11.52
CA SER A 90 5.45 0.57 -12.86
C SER A 90 3.93 0.51 -12.75
N ALA A 91 3.24 1.44 -13.40
CA ALA A 91 1.82 1.64 -13.20
C ALA A 91 1.09 1.89 -14.52
N ASN A 92 -0.05 1.22 -14.68
CA ASN A 92 -1.00 1.46 -15.75
C ASN A 92 -2.23 2.17 -15.15
N LEU A 93 -2.45 3.43 -15.57
CA LEU A 93 -3.61 4.24 -15.19
C LEU A 93 -4.74 3.94 -16.18
N ILE A 94 -5.69 3.11 -15.76
CA ILE A 94 -6.73 2.50 -16.62
C ILE A 94 -8.03 3.30 -16.56
N GLY A 95 -8.35 3.86 -15.39
CA GLY A 95 -9.57 4.61 -15.14
C GLY A 95 -9.41 5.56 -13.95
N ASN A 96 -10.44 6.37 -13.69
CA ASN A 96 -10.42 7.31 -12.58
C ASN A 96 -11.83 7.63 -12.05
N VAL A 97 -11.91 8.17 -10.83
CA VAL A 97 -13.14 8.59 -10.15
C VAL A 97 -12.90 9.89 -9.36
N GLY A 98 -13.96 10.66 -9.12
CA GLY A 98 -13.91 11.91 -8.33
C GLY A 98 -14.83 11.89 -7.11
N ALA A 99 -15.16 10.70 -6.62
CA ALA A 99 -16.04 10.50 -5.47
C ALA A 99 -15.89 9.07 -4.92
N GLY A 100 -16.43 8.85 -3.72
CA GLY A 100 -16.46 7.55 -3.07
C GLY A 100 -15.09 7.09 -2.58
N THR A 101 -14.97 5.80 -2.31
CA THR A 101 -13.74 5.18 -1.82
C THR A 101 -13.12 4.26 -2.87
N VAL A 102 -11.80 4.32 -3.00
CA VAL A 102 -11.06 3.35 -3.82
C VAL A 102 -10.37 2.33 -2.92
N THR A 103 -10.30 1.08 -3.38
CA THR A 103 -9.70 -0.04 -2.64
C THR A 103 -8.51 -0.59 -3.41
N ALA A 104 -7.37 -0.70 -2.73
CA ALA A 104 -6.20 -1.39 -3.21
C ALA A 104 -6.15 -2.82 -2.68
N GLU A 105 -5.83 -3.75 -3.58
CA GLU A 105 -5.50 -5.13 -3.26
C GLU A 105 -4.09 -5.43 -3.74
N ALA A 106 -3.17 -5.61 -2.80
CA ALA A 106 -1.77 -5.92 -3.04
C ALA A 106 -1.51 -7.40 -2.82
N ASN A 107 -0.82 -8.04 -3.76
CA ASN A 107 -0.48 -9.46 -3.77
C ASN A 107 1.03 -9.63 -4.01
N LEU A 108 1.72 -10.28 -3.07
CA LEU A 108 3.15 -10.61 -3.17
C LEU A 108 3.33 -11.71 -4.23
N VAL A 109 3.98 -11.38 -5.35
CA VAL A 109 4.18 -12.30 -6.48
C VAL A 109 5.55 -12.97 -6.45
N HIS A 110 6.53 -12.36 -5.78
CA HIS A 110 7.87 -12.94 -5.61
C HIS A 110 8.46 -12.54 -4.26
N ARG A 111 9.03 -13.52 -3.56
CA ARG A 111 9.79 -13.33 -2.32
C ARG A 111 11.20 -13.89 -2.47
N GLY A 112 12.14 -13.02 -2.78
CA GLY A 112 13.56 -13.33 -2.80
C GLY A 112 14.22 -13.09 -1.46
N ARG A 113 15.55 -13.25 -1.44
CA ARG A 113 16.38 -12.98 -0.25
C ARG A 113 16.44 -11.49 0.09
N THR A 114 16.57 -10.64 -0.92
CA THR A 114 16.77 -9.19 -0.76
C THR A 114 15.77 -8.35 -1.54
N THR A 115 14.92 -8.99 -2.36
CA THR A 115 13.92 -8.32 -3.19
C THR A 115 12.58 -9.00 -3.02
N MET A 116 11.52 -8.21 -3.05
CA MET A 116 10.14 -8.66 -3.12
C MET A 116 9.44 -7.95 -4.27
N VAL A 117 8.58 -8.64 -4.99
CA VAL A 117 7.77 -8.05 -6.07
C VAL A 117 6.30 -8.20 -5.68
N VAL A 118 5.56 -7.12 -5.81
CA VAL A 118 4.14 -7.03 -5.45
C VAL A 118 3.35 -6.49 -6.63
N GLU A 119 2.25 -7.16 -6.97
CA GLU A 119 1.24 -6.63 -7.87
C GLU A 119 0.10 -6.04 -7.05
N THR A 120 -0.29 -4.80 -7.35
CA THR A 120 -1.39 -4.11 -6.68
C THR A 120 -2.41 -3.63 -7.68
N THR A 121 -3.69 -3.95 -7.45
CA THR A 121 -4.80 -3.35 -8.21
C THR A 121 -5.54 -2.33 -7.36
N VAL A 122 -6.04 -1.26 -7.97
CA VAL A 122 -6.93 -0.29 -7.32
C VAL A 122 -8.26 -0.23 -8.05
N ARG A 123 -9.36 -0.38 -7.33
CA ARG A 123 -10.72 -0.40 -7.86
C ARG A 123 -11.63 0.60 -7.16
N ASP A 124 -12.64 1.10 -7.86
CA ASP A 124 -13.73 1.87 -7.23
C ASP A 124 -14.78 0.97 -6.58
N GLU A 125 -15.78 1.57 -5.94
CA GLU A 125 -16.91 0.89 -5.28
C GLU A 125 -17.77 0.05 -6.23
N ARG A 126 -17.68 0.29 -7.54
CA ARG A 126 -18.36 -0.48 -8.58
C ARG A 126 -17.49 -1.63 -9.12
N GLY A 127 -16.31 -1.83 -8.55
CA GLY A 127 -15.35 -2.85 -8.95
C GLY A 127 -14.56 -2.51 -10.23
N ARG A 128 -14.70 -1.30 -10.78
CA ARG A 128 -13.96 -0.90 -12.00
C ARG A 128 -12.48 -0.74 -11.69
N LEU A 129 -11.62 -1.32 -12.53
CA LEU A 129 -10.18 -1.20 -12.40
C LEU A 129 -9.73 0.22 -12.76
N LEU A 130 -9.05 0.88 -11.84
CA LEU A 130 -8.52 2.24 -12.01
C LEU A 130 -7.01 2.23 -12.22
N LEU A 131 -6.29 1.39 -11.47
CA LEU A 131 -4.84 1.34 -11.49
C LEU A 131 -4.37 -0.11 -11.35
N LEU A 132 -3.37 -0.50 -12.14
CA LEU A 132 -2.59 -1.72 -11.97
C LEU A 132 -1.13 -1.34 -11.77
N VAL A 133 -0.53 -1.81 -10.68
CA VAL A 133 0.86 -1.50 -10.30
C VAL A 133 1.64 -2.80 -10.14
N THR A 134 2.88 -2.80 -10.63
CA THR A 134 3.91 -3.76 -10.22
C THR A 134 5.02 -2.97 -9.54
N SER A 135 5.39 -3.39 -8.33
CA SER A 135 6.40 -2.71 -7.52
C SER A 135 7.44 -3.70 -7.00
N THR A 136 8.70 -3.28 -6.99
CA THR A 136 9.83 -4.04 -6.44
C THR A 136 10.34 -3.34 -5.19
N HIS A 137 10.49 -4.11 -4.10
CA HIS A 137 10.95 -3.62 -2.81
C HIS A 137 12.26 -4.30 -2.43
N LEU A 138 13.23 -3.52 -1.93
CA LEU A 138 14.39 -4.06 -1.26
C LEU A 138 14.06 -4.35 0.20
N VAL A 139 14.45 -5.54 0.65
CA VAL A 139 14.43 -5.92 2.07
C VAL A 139 15.86 -6.28 2.44
N LEU A 140 16.52 -5.38 3.17
CA LEU A 140 17.88 -5.60 3.65
C LEU A 140 17.81 -5.97 5.13
N GLY A 141 18.47 -7.06 5.52
CA GLY A 141 18.69 -7.35 6.94
C GLY A 141 19.53 -6.25 7.60
N PRO A 142 19.66 -6.26 8.94
CA PRO A 142 20.55 -5.35 9.65
C PRO A 142 21.94 -5.34 9.00
N ARG A 143 22.46 -4.14 8.71
CA ARG A 143 23.87 -4.00 8.34
C ARG A 143 24.70 -4.34 9.58
N THR A 144 25.48 -5.43 9.49
CA THR A 144 26.49 -5.82 10.47
C THR A 144 27.53 -4.73 10.67
#